data_AF-A0A251WH14-F1
#
_entry.id   AF-A0A251WH14-F1
#
_cell.length_a   1.000
_cell.length_b   1.000
_cell.length_c   1.000
_cell.angle_alpha   90.00
_cell.angle_beta   90.00
_cell.angle_gamma   90.00
#
_symmetry.space_group_name_H-M   'P 1'
#
loop_
_entity.id
_entity.type
_entity.pdbx_description
1 polymer ?
#
loop_
_entity_poly.entity_id
_entity_poly.type
_entity_poly.pdbx_seq_one_letter_code
_entity_poly.pdbx_strand_id
1 'polypeptide(L)'
;MDPITLATIALTLIATKATEKVGEKIGEGAIASGKRLLEVLRRKSPDTVKRLEAAKNPEVIDAEIIEEVKQVAASDPEVQAAVDATAQAMQQQLGTVVNQTQLAEKIGILIQGGYNPITIDKFEV
;
A
#
# COMPACT_ATOMS: atom_id res chain seq x y z
N MET A 1 -10.10 11.81 -2.58
CA MET A 1 -9.80 10.89 -1.47
C MET A 1 -8.30 10.65 -1.46
N ASP A 2 -7.67 10.80 -0.30
CA ASP A 2 -6.23 10.59 -0.13
C ASP A 2 -5.84 9.11 -0.38
N PRO A 3 -4.63 8.86 -0.92
CA PRO A 3 -4.18 7.51 -1.24
C PRO A 3 -4.10 6.61 0.01
N ILE A 4 -3.65 7.14 1.14
CA ILE A 4 -3.63 6.40 2.41
C ILE A 4 -5.04 5.97 2.79
N THR A 5 -6.02 6.86 2.74
CA THR A 5 -7.42 6.54 3.06
C THR A 5 -7.98 5.43 2.16
N LEU A 6 -7.68 5.45 0.86
CA LEU A 6 -8.08 4.38 -0.05
C LEU A 6 -7.42 3.03 0.30
N ALA A 7 -6.13 3.03 0.63
CA ALA A 7 -5.42 1.84 1.05
C ALA A 7 -5.98 1.28 2.37
N THR A 8 -6.32 2.14 3.34
CA THR A 8 -6.91 1.74 4.62
C THR A 8 -8.31 1.16 4.43
N ILE A 9 -9.11 1.71 3.51
CA ILE A 9 -10.42 1.15 3.10
C ILE A 9 -10.23 -0.24 2.50
N ALA A 10 -9.31 -0.37 1.56
CA ALA A 10 -8.98 -1.67 0.96
C ALA A 10 -8.53 -2.68 2.02
N LEU A 11 -7.65 -2.27 2.93
CA LEU A 11 -7.20 -3.12 4.03
C LEU A 11 -8.34 -3.56 4.91
N THR A 12 -9.24 -2.65 5.27
CA THR A 12 -10.35 -2.96 6.15
C THR A 12 -11.31 -3.92 5.49
N LEU A 13 -11.61 -3.74 4.20
CA LEU A 13 -12.44 -4.69 3.45
C LEU A 13 -11.81 -6.09 3.40
N ILE A 14 -10.49 -6.17 3.20
CA ILE A 14 -9.74 -7.43 3.17
C ILE A 14 -9.66 -8.06 4.57
N ALA A 15 -9.39 -7.27 5.60
CA ALA A 15 -9.22 -7.69 6.99
C ALA A 15 -10.54 -8.16 7.61
N THR A 16 -11.63 -7.41 7.40
CA THR A 16 -13.00 -7.79 7.81
C THR A 16 -13.54 -8.99 7.02
N LYS A 17 -12.78 -9.49 6.03
CA LYS A 17 -13.17 -10.60 5.14
C LYS A 17 -14.54 -10.39 4.50
N ALA A 18 -14.90 -9.14 4.21
CA ALA A 18 -16.13 -8.77 3.50
C ALA A 18 -15.99 -9.19 2.02
N THR A 19 -15.83 -10.49 1.77
CA THR A 19 -15.34 -11.09 0.52
C THR A 19 -16.28 -10.75 -0.65
N GLU A 20 -17.58 -10.62 -0.38
CA GLU A 20 -18.59 -10.16 -1.31
C GLU A 20 -18.30 -8.72 -1.80
N LYS A 21 -17.99 -7.81 -0.88
CA LYS A 21 -17.61 -6.42 -1.19
C LYS A 21 -16.20 -6.33 -1.75
N VAL A 22 -15.29 -7.20 -1.30
CA VAL A 22 -13.91 -7.25 -1.76
C VAL A 22 -13.90 -7.61 -3.24
N GLY A 23 -14.52 -8.72 -3.67
CA GLY A 23 -14.53 -9.09 -5.09
C GLY A 23 -15.25 -8.07 -5.99
N GLU A 24 -16.31 -7.43 -5.49
CA GLU A 24 -17.10 -6.47 -6.28
C GLU A 24 -16.50 -5.05 -6.31
N LYS A 25 -15.88 -4.59 -5.21
CA LYS A 25 -15.29 -3.25 -5.11
C LYS A 25 -13.77 -3.20 -5.27
N ILE A 26 -13.06 -4.32 -5.10
CA ILE A 26 -11.58 -4.40 -5.01
C ILE A 26 -11.08 -5.57 -5.86
N GLY A 27 -10.49 -5.30 -7.00
CA GLY A 27 -10.09 -6.34 -7.94
C GLY A 27 -8.87 -7.09 -7.44
N GLU A 28 -8.56 -8.19 -8.11
CA GLU A 28 -7.50 -9.12 -7.70
C GLU A 28 -6.15 -8.43 -7.45
N GLY A 29 -5.79 -7.41 -8.24
CA GLY A 29 -4.56 -6.64 -8.03
C GLY A 29 -4.53 -5.83 -6.73
N ALA A 30 -5.68 -5.24 -6.35
CA ALA A 30 -5.82 -4.50 -5.10
C ALA A 30 -5.97 -5.45 -3.90
N ILE A 31 -6.58 -6.63 -4.09
CA ILE A 31 -6.61 -7.70 -3.08
C ILE A 31 -5.21 -8.22 -2.79
N ALA A 32 -4.42 -8.52 -3.83
CA ALA A 32 -3.06 -9.04 -3.67
C ALA A 32 -2.15 -8.01 -2.97
N SER A 33 -2.20 -6.75 -3.40
CA SER A 33 -1.44 -5.66 -2.79
C SER A 33 -1.89 -5.38 -1.35
N GLY A 34 -3.20 -5.34 -1.11
CA GLY A 34 -3.76 -5.13 0.22
C GLY A 34 -3.49 -6.28 1.19
N LYS A 35 -3.47 -7.55 0.73
CA LYS A 35 -3.02 -8.70 1.54
C LYS A 35 -1.56 -8.56 1.93
N ARG A 36 -0.70 -8.17 0.99
CA ARG A 36 0.72 -7.94 1.28
C ARG A 36 0.90 -6.83 2.31
N LEU A 37 0.21 -5.71 2.13
CA LEU A 37 0.21 -4.62 3.10
C LEU A 37 -0.30 -5.09 4.47
N LEU A 38 -1.39 -5.86 4.52
CA LEU A 38 -1.91 -6.44 5.77
C LEU A 38 -0.89 -7.36 6.45
N GLU A 39 -0.14 -8.16 5.70
CA GLU A 39 0.94 -9.01 6.25
C GLU A 39 2.09 -8.17 6.84
N VAL A 40 2.54 -7.14 6.13
CA VAL A 40 3.59 -6.24 6.64
C VAL A 40 3.09 -5.49 7.88
N LEU A 41 1.87 -4.95 7.83
CA LEU A 41 1.25 -4.28 8.97
C LEU A 41 1.08 -5.24 10.15
N ARG A 42 0.72 -6.50 9.93
CA ARG A 42 0.56 -7.49 11.00
C ARG A 42 1.88 -7.82 11.68
N ARG A 43 3.01 -7.77 10.96
CA ARG A 43 4.35 -7.96 11.54
C ARG A 43 4.83 -6.75 12.32
N LYS A 44 4.55 -5.54 11.82
CA LYS A 44 5.08 -4.29 12.38
C LYS A 44 4.17 -3.68 13.44
N SER A 45 2.85 -3.75 13.22
CA SER A 45 1.79 -3.15 14.02
C SER A 45 0.55 -4.06 14.06
N PRO A 46 0.63 -5.19 14.78
CA PRO A 46 -0.48 -6.13 14.91
C PRO A 46 -1.73 -5.50 15.55
N ASP A 47 -1.56 -4.49 16.39
CA ASP A 47 -2.67 -3.75 17.02
C ASP A 47 -3.48 -2.93 16.00
N THR A 48 -2.82 -2.30 15.03
CA THR A 48 -3.50 -1.59 13.94
C THR A 48 -4.31 -2.56 13.08
N VAL A 49 -3.79 -3.78 12.83
CA VAL A 49 -4.53 -4.84 12.12
C VAL A 49 -5.77 -5.28 12.90
N LYS A 50 -5.66 -5.49 14.21
CA LYS A 50 -6.84 -5.83 15.04
C LYS A 50 -7.90 -4.74 15.01
N ARG A 51 -7.51 -3.46 15.00
CA ARG A 51 -8.45 -2.34 14.85
C ARG A 51 -9.13 -2.33 13.49
N LEU A 52 -8.39 -2.62 12.41
CA LEU A 52 -8.94 -2.78 11.07
C LEU A 52 -9.92 -3.98 11.00
N GLU A 53 -9.60 -5.11 11.63
CA GLU A 53 -10.49 -6.27 11.71
C GLU A 53 -11.74 -6.00 12.57
N ALA A 54 -11.60 -5.18 13.61
CA ALA A 54 -12.69 -4.78 14.50
C ALA A 54 -13.58 -3.68 13.90
N ALA A 55 -13.16 -3.03 12.81
CA ALA A 55 -13.93 -2.01 12.14
C ALA A 55 -15.20 -2.64 11.53
N LYS A 56 -16.36 -2.30 12.09
CA LYS A 56 -17.65 -2.84 11.63
C LYS A 56 -18.04 -2.35 10.24
N ASN A 57 -17.57 -1.17 9.84
CA ASN A 57 -17.86 -0.55 8.57
C ASN A 57 -16.57 -0.23 7.80
N PRO A 58 -16.28 -0.96 6.71
CA PRO A 58 -15.10 -0.68 5.90
C PRO A 58 -15.17 0.65 5.14
N GLU A 59 -16.38 1.20 4.96
CA GLU A 59 -16.61 2.48 4.28
C GLU A 59 -16.48 3.69 5.23
N VAL A 60 -16.50 3.44 6.55
CA VAL A 60 -16.39 4.48 7.59
C VAL A 60 -15.30 4.05 8.56
N ILE A 61 -14.05 4.29 8.16
CA ILE A 61 -12.89 4.01 8.99
C ILE A 61 -12.60 5.24 9.83
N ASP A 62 -12.42 5.03 11.13
CA ASP A 62 -12.02 6.07 12.06
C ASP A 62 -10.72 6.74 11.58
N ALA A 63 -10.71 8.08 11.63
CA ALA A 63 -9.54 8.87 11.25
C ALA A 63 -8.28 8.46 12.04
N GLU A 64 -8.45 7.98 13.27
CA GLU A 64 -7.38 7.45 14.11
C GLU A 64 -6.69 6.23 13.49
N ILE A 65 -7.44 5.31 12.87
CA ILE A 65 -6.88 4.13 12.19
C ILE A 65 -6.10 4.57 10.95
N ILE A 66 -6.59 5.58 10.23
CA ILE A 66 -5.91 6.16 9.06
C ILE A 66 -4.60 6.82 9.50
N GLU A 67 -4.62 7.56 10.61
CA GLU A 67 -3.42 8.19 11.18
C GLU A 67 -2.39 7.16 11.64
N GLU A 68 -2.83 6.06 12.27
CA GLU A 68 -1.93 4.98 12.65
C GLU A 68 -1.26 4.34 11.45
N VAL A 69 -2.04 3.96 10.42
CA VAL A 69 -1.48 3.40 9.18
C VAL A 69 -0.51 4.39 8.55
N LYS A 70 -0.81 5.70 8.60
CA LYS A 70 0.09 6.76 8.13
C LYS A 70 1.37 6.85 8.95
N GLN A 71 1.31 6.75 10.28
CA GLN A 71 2.49 6.79 11.14
C GLN A 71 3.38 5.57 10.95
N VAL A 72 2.79 4.39 10.80
CA VAL A 72 3.52 3.14 10.51
C VAL A 72 4.14 3.22 9.11
N ALA A 73 3.41 3.72 8.12
CA ALA A 73 3.95 3.97 6.79
C ALA A 73 5.06 5.03 6.78
N ALA A 74 4.97 6.08 7.60
CA ALA A 74 6.01 7.09 7.70
C ALA A 74 7.29 6.56 8.38
N SER A 75 7.13 5.58 9.28
CA SER A 75 8.24 4.98 10.03
C SER A 75 8.87 3.80 9.31
N ASP A 76 8.14 3.16 8.39
CA ASP A 76 8.57 1.95 7.69
C ASP A 76 8.34 2.07 6.16
N PRO A 77 9.43 2.19 5.36
CA PRO A 77 9.31 2.40 3.92
C PRO A 77 8.69 1.20 3.19
N GLU A 78 8.76 -0.02 3.75
CA GLU A 78 8.10 -1.20 3.19
C GLU A 78 6.58 -1.09 3.34
N VAL A 79 6.12 -0.62 4.50
CA VAL A 79 4.70 -0.30 4.73
C VAL A 79 4.25 0.83 3.81
N GLN A 80 5.05 1.89 3.67
CA GLN A 80 4.74 3.00 2.77
C GLN A 80 4.57 2.55 1.32
N ALA A 81 5.48 1.71 0.82
CA ALA A 81 5.42 1.18 -0.54
C ALA A 81 4.19 0.30 -0.75
N ALA A 82 3.84 -0.52 0.24
CA ALA A 82 2.66 -1.37 0.18
C ALA A 82 1.34 -0.56 0.25
N VAL A 83 1.31 0.53 1.02
CA VAL A 83 0.21 1.52 1.03
C VAL A 83 0.04 2.18 -0.33
N ASP A 84 1.13 2.66 -0.93
CA ASP A 84 1.08 3.31 -2.24
C ASP A 84 0.60 2.33 -3.32
N ALA A 85 1.10 1.10 -3.33
CA ALA A 85 0.68 0.06 -4.26
C ALA A 85 -0.81 -0.31 -4.11
N THR A 86 -1.29 -0.43 -2.87
CA THR A 86 -2.70 -0.73 -2.60
C THR A 86 -3.61 0.43 -2.99
N ALA A 87 -3.20 1.66 -2.69
CA ALA A 87 -3.92 2.87 -3.09
C ALA A 87 -3.99 2.99 -4.62
N GLN A 88 -2.87 2.74 -5.31
CA GLN A 88 -2.80 2.75 -6.76
C GLN A 88 -3.70 1.70 -7.38
N ALA A 89 -3.64 0.45 -6.91
CA ALA A 89 -4.50 -0.61 -7.41
C ALA A 89 -5.99 -0.29 -7.20
N MET A 90 -6.34 0.33 -6.07
CA MET A 90 -7.70 0.84 -5.82
C MET A 90 -8.07 1.99 -6.76
N GLN A 91 -7.16 2.94 -7.01
CA GLN A 91 -7.38 4.04 -7.94
C GLN A 91 -7.51 3.57 -9.39
N GLN A 92 -6.75 2.57 -9.82
CA GLN A 92 -6.86 2.02 -11.17
C GLN A 92 -8.21 1.35 -11.39
N GLN A 93 -8.74 0.71 -10.35
CA GLN A 93 -10.04 0.07 -10.40
C GLN A 93 -11.20 1.07 -10.32
N LEU A 94 -11.12 2.04 -9.43
CA LEU A 94 -12.12 3.11 -9.31
C LEU A 94 -12.00 4.12 -10.45
N GLY A 95 -10.88 4.14 -11.17
CA GLY A 95 -10.46 5.17 -12.10
C GLY A 95 -9.97 4.65 -13.44
N THR A 96 -10.67 3.70 -14.06
CA THR A 96 -10.49 3.27 -15.47
C THR A 96 -10.53 4.43 -16.50
N VAL A 97 -10.64 5.70 -16.08
CA VAL A 97 -10.69 6.89 -16.95
C VAL A 97 -9.42 7.75 -16.96
N VAL A 98 -8.49 7.72 -15.99
CA VAL A 98 -7.51 8.85 -15.91
C VAL A 98 -6.01 8.53 -15.99
N ASN A 99 -5.46 7.39 -15.54
CA ASN A 99 -4.03 7.42 -15.18
C ASN A 99 -3.17 6.20 -15.58
N GLN A 100 -3.19 5.80 -16.85
CA GLN A 100 -2.16 4.88 -17.37
C GLN A 100 -0.77 5.54 -17.50
N THR A 101 -0.67 6.87 -17.45
CA THR A 101 0.59 7.60 -17.70
C THR A 101 1.47 7.79 -16.45
N GLN A 102 0.89 7.94 -15.25
CA GLN A 102 1.67 8.30 -14.04
C GLN A 102 2.29 7.10 -13.30
N LEU A 103 1.78 5.88 -13.56
CA LEU A 103 2.28 4.66 -12.90
C LEU A 103 3.66 4.23 -13.41
N ALA A 104 3.96 4.47 -14.69
CA ALA A 104 5.27 4.17 -15.25
C ALA A 104 6.40 5.03 -14.62
N GLU A 105 6.10 6.28 -14.24
CA GLU A 105 7.10 7.19 -13.68
C GLU A 105 7.46 6.85 -12.22
N LYS A 106 6.50 6.38 -11.42
CA LYS A 106 6.72 6.12 -9.99
C LYS A 106 7.41 4.78 -9.70
N ILE A 107 7.23 3.79 -10.58
CA ILE A 107 7.94 2.49 -10.50
C ILE A 107 9.41 2.64 -10.94
N GLY A 108 9.74 3.63 -11.78
CA GLY A 108 11.11 3.94 -12.19
C GLY A 108 12.06 4.42 -11.08
N ILE A 109 11.53 4.76 -9.90
CA ILE A 109 12.33 5.32 -8.78
C ILE A 109 12.71 4.24 -7.74
N LEU A 110 11.99 3.11 -7.68
CA LEU A 110 12.22 2.07 -6.65
C LEU A 110 13.28 1.00 -6.99
N ILE A 111 13.96 1.10 -8.14
CA ILE A 111 15.20 0.35 -8.42
C ILE A 111 16.41 1.30 -8.37
N GLN A 112 16.50 2.09 -7.30
CA GLN A 112 17.72 2.81 -6.94
C GLN A 112 18.15 2.38 -5.54
N GLY A 113 18.61 1.14 -5.46
CA GLY A 113 19.12 0.54 -4.23
C GLY A 113 20.14 -0.54 -4.53
N GLY A 114 21.33 -0.16 -4.97
CA GLY A 114 22.56 -0.91 -4.71
C GLY A 114 23.24 -1.57 -5.91
N TYR A 115 24.12 -0.82 -6.58
CA TYR A 115 25.47 -1.29 -6.90
C TYR A 115 26.42 -0.09 -6.82
N ASN A 116 27.22 -0.06 -5.75
CA ASN A 116 28.45 0.71 -5.71
C ASN A 116 29.61 -0.25 -6.01
N PRO A 117 30.07 -0.39 -7.27
CA PRO A 117 31.40 -0.90 -7.51
C PRO A 117 32.40 0.23 -7.29
N ILE A 118 33.00 0.19 -6.09
CA ILE A 118 34.43 0.37 -5.81
C ILE A 118 35.19 1.23 -6.85
N THR A 119 35.68 2.38 -6.40
CA THR A 119 36.74 3.16 -7.05
C THR A 119 37.92 2.23 -7.36
N ILE A 120 38.10 1.86 -8.63
CA ILE A 120 39.35 1.25 -9.10
C ILE A 120 40.20 2.40 -9.63
N ASP A 121 41.29 2.63 -8.91
CA ASP A 121 42.35 3.56 -9.24
C ASP A 121 42.85 3.32 -10.68
N LYS A 122 43.07 4.43 -11.37
CA LYS A 122 43.34 4.53 -12.80
C LYS A 122 44.70 3.91 -13.11
N PHE A 123 44.73 2.68 -13.62
CA PHE A 123 45.95 2.12 -14.20
C PHE A 123 46.36 2.90 -15.46
N GLU A 124 47.62 3.36 -15.42
CA GLU A 124 48.38 4.05 -16.45
C GLU A 124 48.38 3.34 -17.81
N VAL A 125 48.35 4.13 -18.89
CA VAL A 125 49.01 3.87 -20.17
C VAL A 125 49.61 5.19 -20.66
#